data_AF-A0A0A2M9P9-F1
#
_entry.id   AF-A0A0A2M9P9-F1
#
_cell.length_a   1.000
_cell.length_b   1.000
_cell.length_c   1.000
_cell.angle_alpha   90.00
_cell.angle_beta   90.00
_cell.angle_gamma   90.00
#
_symmetry.space_group_name_H-M   'P 1'
#
loop_
_entity.id
_entity.type
_entity.pdbx_description
1 polymer ?
#
loop_
_entity_poly.entity_id
_entity_poly.type
_entity_poly.pdbx_seq_one_letter_code
_entity_poly.pdbx_strand_id
1 'polypeptide(L)'
;MEKNQQELFEYARKRVKQKKRVYLHFILFFVSSIFFYIINKILDVDPQDDWYLWAITAWAFIFILHFMKIFVVESFINKAWERDQIEMLVARQERRIDQLEKKYEKENPSTPTSTL
;
A
#
# COMPACT_ATOMS: atom_id res chain seq x y z
N MET A 1 -21.72 0.84 17.12
CA MET A 1 -20.34 0.36 17.34
C MET A 1 -19.82 -0.55 16.21
N GLU A 2 -20.64 -1.40 15.57
CA GLU A 2 -20.15 -2.39 14.58
C GLU A 2 -19.56 -1.82 13.28
N LYS A 3 -20.10 -0.72 12.72
CA LYS A 3 -19.61 -0.14 11.46
C LYS A 3 -18.14 0.32 11.53
N ASN A 4 -17.71 0.81 12.69
CA ASN A 4 -16.33 1.29 12.90
C ASN A 4 -15.33 0.12 12.93
N GLN A 5 -15.73 -1.01 13.51
CA GLN A 5 -14.91 -2.24 13.53
C GLN A 5 -14.73 -2.83 12.12
N GLN A 6 -15.77 -2.77 11.28
CA GLN A 6 -15.65 -3.22 9.88
C GLN A 6 -14.71 -2.34 9.06
N GLU A 7 -14.76 -1.01 9.24
CA GLU A 7 -13.84 -0.08 8.57
C GLU A 7 -12.38 -0.28 9.02
N LEU A 8 -12.15 -0.48 10.32
CA LEU A 8 -10.83 -0.82 10.87
C LEU A 8 -10.29 -2.14 10.29
N PHE A 9 -11.15 -3.14 10.11
CA PHE A 9 -10.79 -4.42 9.53
C PHE A 9 -10.47 -4.31 8.03
N GLU A 10 -11.26 -3.54 7.27
CA GLU A 10 -10.99 -3.25 5.86
C GLU A 10 -9.68 -2.50 5.68
N TYR A 11 -9.40 -1.55 6.57
CA TYR A 11 -8.15 -0.80 6.59
C TYR A 11 -6.95 -1.72 6.84
N ALA A 12 -7.01 -2.56 7.88
CA ALA A 12 -5.98 -3.56 8.16
C ALA A 12 -5.75 -4.50 6.97
N ARG A 13 -6.83 -4.92 6.29
CA ARG A 13 -6.76 -5.78 5.10
C ARG A 13 -6.09 -5.10 3.91
N LYS A 14 -6.34 -3.80 3.67
CA LYS A 14 -5.67 -3.02 2.61
C LYS A 14 -4.16 -2.95 2.84
N ARG A 15 -3.74 -2.71 4.09
CA ARG A 15 -2.31 -2.66 4.48
C ARG A 15 -1.59 -3.99 4.23
N VAL A 16 -2.26 -5.12 4.48
CA VAL A 16 -1.72 -6.47 4.19
C VAL A 16 -1.61 -6.72 2.68
N LYS A 17 -2.61 -6.31 1.89
CA LYS A 17 -2.58 -6.45 0.43
C LYS A 17 -1.44 -5.67 -0.23
N GLN A 18 -1.16 -4.47 0.26
CA GLN A 18 -0.03 -3.65 -0.24
C GLN A 18 1.31 -4.34 0.01
N LYS A 19 1.56 -4.84 1.22
CA LYS A 19 2.79 -5.62 1.52
C LYS A 19 2.92 -6.83 0.62
N LYS A 20 1.80 -7.54 0.38
CA LYS A 20 1.79 -8.74 -0.47
C LYS A 20 2.14 -8.45 -1.92
N ARG A 21 1.72 -7.30 -2.45
CA ARG A 21 2.07 -6.85 -3.82
C ARG A 21 3.57 -6.63 -3.96
N VAL A 22 4.22 -5.98 -2.99
CA VAL A 22 5.67 -5.77 -3.02
C VAL A 22 6.43 -7.10 -3.02
N TYR A 23 6.02 -8.05 -2.16
CA TYR A 23 6.62 -9.38 -2.11
C TYR A 23 6.47 -10.16 -3.42
N LEU A 24 5.29 -10.11 -4.06
CA LEU A 24 5.06 -10.80 -5.33
C LEU A 24 5.95 -10.25 -6.45
N HIS A 25 6.16 -8.93 -6.49
CA HIS A 25 7.08 -8.32 -7.45
C HIS A 25 8.54 -8.68 -7.17
N PHE A 26 8.94 -8.74 -5.90
CA PHE A 26 10.29 -9.16 -5.52
C PHE A 26 10.57 -10.61 -5.97
N ILE A 27 9.60 -11.51 -5.76
CA ILE A 27 9.68 -12.90 -6.20
C ILE A 27 9.69 -13.00 -7.73
N LEU A 28 8.78 -12.29 -8.42
CA LEU A 28 8.73 -12.29 -9.88
C LEU A 28 10.05 -11.78 -10.49
N PHE A 29 10.63 -10.74 -9.90
CA PHE A 29 11.93 -10.21 -10.33
C PHE A 29 13.04 -11.24 -10.15
N PHE A 30 13.12 -11.88 -8.98
CA PHE A 30 14.14 -12.88 -8.70
C PHE A 30 14.03 -14.07 -9.66
N VAL A 31 12.81 -14.55 -9.91
CA VAL A 31 12.51 -15.61 -10.88
C VAL A 31 12.87 -15.17 -12.30
N SER A 32 12.53 -13.94 -12.69
CA SER A 32 12.85 -13.41 -14.02
C SER A 32 14.37 -13.31 -14.24
N SER A 33 15.11 -12.84 -13.22
CA SER A 33 16.57 -12.75 -13.29
C SER A 33 17.22 -14.12 -13.47
N ILE A 34 16.75 -15.14 -12.74
CA ILE A 34 17.22 -16.51 -12.86
C ILE A 34 16.84 -17.10 -14.24
N PHE A 35 15.63 -16.83 -14.71
CA PHE A 35 15.16 -17.28 -16.02
C PHE A 35 16.01 -16.71 -17.17
N PHE A 36 16.36 -15.43 -17.12
CA PHE A 36 17.26 -14.80 -18.08
C PHE A 36 18.67 -15.40 -18.04
N TYR A 37 19.22 -15.67 -16.85
CA TYR A 37 20.53 -16.32 -16.71
C TYR A 37 20.53 -17.73 -17.33
N ILE A 38 19.48 -18.51 -17.09
CA ILE A 38 19.30 -19.87 -17.65
C ILE A 38 19.19 -19.80 -19.17
N ILE A 39 18.36 -18.89 -19.71
CA ILE A 39 18.24 -18.64 -21.15
C ILE A 39 19.61 -18.30 -21.76
N ASN A 40 20.35 -17.37 -21.15
CA ASN A 40 21.66 -16.97 -21.64
C ASN A 40 22.65 -18.15 -21.66
N LYS A 41 22.58 -19.04 -20.68
CA LYS A 41 23.48 -20.20 -20.56
C LYS A 41 23.09 -21.38 -21.45
N ILE A 42 21.79 -21.62 -21.69
CA ILE A 42 21.28 -22.74 -22.48
C ILE A 42 21.27 -22.45 -23.97
N LEU A 43 21.03 -21.21 -24.36
CA LEU A 43 20.91 -20.88 -25.78
C LEU A 43 22.26 -20.83 -26.50
N ASP A 44 23.40 -20.79 -25.78
CA ASP A 44 24.78 -20.84 -26.30
C ASP A 44 24.93 -20.16 -27.68
N VAL A 45 24.36 -18.96 -27.78
CA VAL A 45 24.16 -18.32 -29.09
C VAL A 45 25.47 -17.70 -29.51
N ASP A 46 25.90 -18.11 -30.69
CA ASP A 46 27.14 -17.78 -31.38
C ASP A 46 27.73 -16.38 -31.04
N PRO A 47 29.05 -16.29 -30.81
CA PRO A 47 29.74 -15.07 -30.39
C PRO A 47 29.90 -13.99 -31.48
N GLN A 48 29.23 -14.12 -32.63
CA GLN A 48 29.38 -13.14 -33.73
C GLN A 48 28.42 -11.95 -33.65
N ASP A 49 27.29 -12.07 -32.93
CA ASP A 49 26.36 -10.96 -32.74
C ASP A 49 26.02 -10.80 -31.26
N ASP A 50 26.32 -9.62 -30.69
CA ASP A 50 26.04 -9.24 -29.30
C ASP A 50 24.53 -9.03 -29.02
N TRP A 51 23.65 -9.85 -29.58
CA TRP A 51 22.20 -9.75 -29.42
C TRP A 51 21.78 -9.93 -27.95
N TYR A 52 22.54 -10.71 -27.18
CA TYR A 52 22.32 -10.91 -25.73
C TYR A 52 22.44 -9.60 -24.96
N LEU A 53 23.31 -8.70 -25.42
CA LEU A 53 23.57 -7.39 -24.82
C LEU A 53 22.35 -6.48 -25.00
N TRP A 54 21.70 -6.53 -26.16
CA TRP A 54 20.42 -5.86 -26.41
C TRP A 54 19.28 -6.46 -25.58
N ALA A 55 19.21 -7.78 -25.44
CA ALA A 55 18.20 -8.45 -24.63
C ALA A 55 18.32 -8.08 -23.13
N ILE A 56 19.54 -8.12 -22.58
CA ILE A 56 19.83 -7.73 -21.20
C ILE A 56 19.55 -6.24 -21.00
N THR A 57 19.93 -5.38 -21.95
CA THR A 57 19.69 -3.93 -21.87
C THR A 57 18.20 -3.59 -21.88
N ALA A 58 17.42 -4.20 -22.79
CA ALA A 58 15.97 -4.00 -22.83
C ALA A 58 15.30 -4.50 -21.54
N TRP A 59 15.74 -5.64 -21.01
CA TRP A 59 15.18 -6.19 -19.78
C TRP A 59 15.53 -5.36 -18.55
N ALA A 60 16.78 -4.89 -18.45
CA ALA A 60 17.23 -3.99 -17.40
C ALA A 60 16.47 -2.66 -17.43
N PHE A 61 16.20 -2.12 -18.62
CA PHE A 61 15.44 -0.87 -18.79
C PHE A 61 14.00 -0.99 -18.27
N ILE A 62 13.29 -2.06 -18.65
CA ILE A 62 11.93 -2.33 -18.15
C ILE A 62 11.96 -2.50 -16.62
N PHE A 63 12.96 -3.20 -16.08
CA PHE A 63 13.10 -3.41 -14.65
C PHE A 63 13.32 -2.10 -13.88
N ILE A 64 14.18 -1.21 -14.38
CA ILE A 64 14.45 0.11 -13.77
C ILE A 64 13.17 0.97 -13.73
N LEU A 65 12.40 1.01 -14.82
CA LEU A 65 11.12 1.74 -14.85
C LEU A 65 10.12 1.17 -13.83
N HIS A 66 10.05 -0.16 -13.73
CA HIS A 66 9.17 -0.83 -12.78
C HIS A 66 9.57 -0.56 -11.32
N PHE A 67 10.88 -0.57 -11.04
CA PHE A 67 11.44 -0.26 -9.74
C PHE A 67 11.13 1.19 -9.31
N MET A 68 11.40 2.17 -10.18
CA MET A 68 11.10 3.58 -9.87
C MET A 68 9.60 3.80 -9.61
N LYS A 69 8.70 3.18 -10.40
CA LYS A 69 7.25 3.32 -10.22
C LYS A 69 6.79 2.78 -8.87
N ILE A 70 7.20 1.57 -8.51
CA ILE A 70 6.80 0.96 -7.23
C ILE A 70 7.46 1.67 -6.05
N PHE A 71 8.75 2.00 -6.14
CA PHE A 71 9.49 2.53 -4.99
C PHE A 71 9.12 3.98 -4.67
N VAL A 72 8.98 4.83 -5.69
CA VAL A 72 8.68 6.26 -5.51
C VAL A 72 7.19 6.50 -5.22
N VAL A 73 6.29 5.81 -5.92
CA VAL A 73 4.85 6.08 -5.82
C VAL A 73 4.18 5.33 -4.66
N GLU A 74 4.48 4.04 -4.46
CA GLU A 74 3.80 3.26 -3.40
C GLU A 74 4.38 3.52 -2.00
N SER A 75 5.68 3.81 -1.86
CA SER A 75 6.33 3.96 -0.54
C SER A 75 6.10 5.33 0.08
N PHE A 76 6.26 6.41 -0.69
CA PHE A 76 6.22 7.78 -0.15
C PHE A 76 4.80 8.36 -0.11
N ILE A 77 4.00 8.20 -1.17
CA ILE A 77 2.71 8.89 -1.26
C ILE A 77 1.65 8.24 -0.38
N ASN A 78 1.63 6.90 -0.28
CA ASN A 78 0.56 6.23 0.45
C ASN A 78 0.69 6.44 1.96
N LYS A 79 1.90 6.42 2.53
CA LYS A 79 2.04 6.36 4.00
C LYS A 79 1.79 7.72 4.70
N ALA A 80 2.23 8.82 4.08
CA ALA A 80 2.03 10.16 4.63
C ALA A 80 0.58 10.63 4.43
N TRP A 81 0.04 10.47 3.23
CA TRP A 81 -1.33 10.87 2.88
C TRP A 81 -2.39 10.03 3.62
N GLU A 82 -2.18 8.72 3.77
CA GLU A 82 -3.11 7.84 4.48
C GLU A 82 -3.22 8.20 5.97
N ARG A 83 -2.11 8.57 6.63
CA ARG A 83 -2.14 9.07 8.01
C ARG A 83 -2.91 10.38 8.14
N ASP A 84 -2.65 11.32 7.24
CA ASP A 84 -3.27 12.64 7.24
C ASP A 84 -4.80 12.56 7.04
N GLN A 85 -5.25 11.68 6.14
CA GLN A 85 -6.69 11.43 5.93
C GLN A 85 -7.37 10.77 7.14
N ILE A 86 -6.68 9.83 7.82
CA ILE A 86 -7.22 9.19 9.02
C ILE A 86 -7.33 10.19 10.16
N GLU A 87 -6.30 10.99 10.39
CA GLU A 87 -6.31 12.01 11.43
C GLU A 87 -7.42 13.04 11.20
N MET A 88 -7.60 13.48 9.95
CA MET A 88 -8.72 14.36 9.57
C MET A 88 -10.09 13.72 9.78
N LEU A 89 -10.25 12.42 9.49
CA LEU A 89 -11.51 11.69 9.66
C LEU A 89 -11.84 11.48 11.14
N VAL A 90 -10.86 11.07 11.96
CA VAL A 90 -11.03 10.89 13.41
C VAL A 90 -11.39 12.21 14.08
N ALA A 91 -10.67 13.29 13.77
CA ALA A 91 -10.97 14.61 14.31
C ALA A 91 -12.39 15.10 13.94
N ARG A 92 -12.89 14.74 12.75
CA ARG A 92 -14.26 15.06 12.35
C ARG A 92 -15.30 14.23 13.12
N GLN A 93 -14.99 12.97 13.42
CA GLN A 93 -15.86 12.11 14.21
C GLN A 93 -15.95 12.57 15.67
N GLU A 94 -14.83 12.88 16.32
CA GLU A 94 -14.80 13.42 17.69
C GLU A 94 -15.65 14.68 17.83
N ARG A 95 -15.47 15.65 16.92
CA ARG A 95 -16.29 16.88 16.92
C ARG A 95 -17.79 16.62 16.78
N ARG A 96 -18.19 15.58 16.04
CA ARG A 96 -19.60 15.20 15.94
C ARG A 96 -20.13 14.59 17.22
N ILE A 97 -19.33 13.78 17.92
CA ILE A 97 -19.69 13.19 19.21
C ILE A 97 -19.89 14.30 20.24
N ASP A 98 -18.94 15.23 20.36
CA ASP A 98 -19.05 16.39 21.27
C ASP A 98 -20.30 17.23 21.01
N GLN A 99 -20.65 17.45 19.74
CA GLN A 99 -21.86 18.20 19.37
C GLN A 99 -23.14 17.46 19.71
N LEU A 100 -23.15 16.13 19.59
CA LEU A 100 -24.29 15.30 19.96
C LEU A 100 -24.46 15.27 21.47
N GLU A 101 -23.36 15.16 22.23
CA GLU A 101 -23.35 15.17 23.69
C GLU A 101 -23.86 16.51 24.24
N LYS A 102 -23.35 17.63 23.74
CA LYS A 102 -23.84 18.97 24.12
C LYS A 102 -25.31 19.21 23.77
N LYS A 103 -25.79 18.67 22.65
CA LYS A 103 -27.21 18.76 22.28
C LYS A 103 -28.06 17.90 23.22
N TYR A 104 -27.61 16.70 23.55
CA TYR A 104 -28.28 15.79 24.47
C TYR A 104 -28.42 16.37 25.88
N GLU A 105 -27.35 16.96 26.43
CA GLU A 105 -27.35 17.65 27.72
C GLU A 105 -28.31 18.84 27.75
N LYS A 106 -28.36 19.61 26.65
CA LYS A 106 -29.26 20.76 26.53
C LYS A 106 -30.74 20.35 26.44
N GLU A 107 -31.01 19.20 25.82
CA GLU A 107 -32.37 18.69 25.60
C GLU A 107 -32.89 17.87 26.80
N ASN A 108 -32.01 17.31 27.64
CA ASN A 108 -32.34 16.58 28.87
C ASN A 108 -31.60 17.13 30.11
N PRO A 109 -31.95 18.33 30.60
CA PRO A 109 -31.25 18.98 31.71
C PRO A 109 -31.44 18.31 33.10
N SER A 110 -32.30 17.29 33.22
CA SER A 110 -32.67 16.66 34.51
C SER A 110 -32.15 15.23 34.71
N THR A 111 -31.26 14.74 33.85
CA THR A 111 -30.51 13.49 34.09
C THR A 111 -29.12 13.87 34.55
N PRO A 112 -28.85 13.99 35.87
CA PRO A 112 -27.47 13.99 36.33
C PRO A 112 -26.87 12.66 35.89
N THR A 113 -25.75 12.75 35.18
CA THR A 113 -24.87 11.66 34.80
C THR A 113 -24.69 10.71 35.98
N SER A 114 -25.50 9.68 36.03
CA SER A 114 -25.31 8.51 36.88
C SER A 114 -25.05 7.37 35.93
N THR A 115 -23.78 7.13 35.62
CA THR A 115 -23.16 5.81 35.77
C THR A 115 -21.69 5.81 35.31
N LEU A 116 -20.85 5.30 36.22
CA LEU A 116 -19.68 4.41 36.03
C LEU A 116 -18.43 4.94 35.31
#